data_AF-A0A9X5PF00-F1
#
_entry.id   AF-A0A9X5PF00-F1
#
_cell.length_a   1.000
_cell.length_b   1.000
_cell.length_c   1.000
_cell.angle_alpha   90.00
_cell.angle_beta   90.00
_cell.angle_gamma   90.00
#
_symmetry.space_group_name_H-M   'P 1'
#
loop_
_entity.id
_entity.type
_entity.pdbx_description
1 polymer ?
#
loop_
_entity_poly.entity_id
_entity_poly.type
_entity_poly.pdbx_seq_one_letter_code
_entity_poly.pdbx_strand_id
1 'polypeptide(L)'
;MFDLHRALTADGIAICRPADYVSGKKASLEDYCRDVIALLTDYPPARFYFVRFSDETVSIDTPLGEARCFGKYGYGGAYFVVGADGRVWLYSPEAENDWEKELVFAGSSLDLFVQTYCRLMAAVFQLKSGFVVKGGLPKDGEIAENLIRWLEQADSEAAAEDAFWGLLLYELEDGFFPLMDNPVTRDVGMPEHRYLEVERPSENS
;
A
#
# COMPACT_ATOMS: atom_id res chain seq x y z
N MET A 1 -0.01 -15.13 8.14
CA MET A 1 1.12 -14.24 7.81
C MET A 1 1.04 -14.00 6.32
N PHE A 2 1.16 -12.76 5.86
CA PHE A 2 1.18 -12.44 4.44
C PHE A 2 2.35 -13.16 3.76
N ASP A 3 2.11 -13.73 2.59
CA ASP A 3 3.12 -14.42 1.78
C ASP A 3 3.16 -13.72 0.42
N LEU A 4 4.19 -12.89 0.22
CA LEU A 4 4.34 -12.06 -0.95
C LEU A 4 4.52 -12.90 -2.22
N HIS A 5 5.33 -13.96 -2.16
CA HIS A 5 5.57 -14.84 -3.31
C HIS A 5 4.26 -15.49 -3.77
N ARG A 6 3.46 -15.99 -2.82
CA ARG A 6 2.15 -16.58 -3.13
C ARG A 6 1.19 -15.55 -3.72
N ALA A 7 1.18 -14.32 -3.21
CA ALA A 7 0.33 -13.25 -3.73
C ALA A 7 0.71 -12.90 -5.18
N LEU A 8 1.99 -12.64 -5.44
CA LEU A 8 2.51 -12.33 -6.78
C LEU A 8 2.18 -13.44 -7.78
N THR A 9 2.35 -14.71 -7.37
CA THR A 9 2.03 -15.87 -8.22
C THR A 9 0.53 -15.95 -8.53
N ALA A 10 -0.32 -15.69 -7.53
CA ALA A 10 -1.78 -15.71 -7.70
C ALA A 10 -2.27 -14.62 -8.66
N ASP A 11 -1.61 -13.46 -8.62
CA ASP A 11 -1.93 -12.31 -9.49
C ASP A 11 -1.14 -12.33 -10.81
N GLY A 12 -0.46 -13.44 -11.14
CA GLY A 12 0.24 -13.62 -12.43
C GLY A 12 1.47 -12.72 -12.65
N ILE A 13 2.02 -12.13 -11.58
CA ILE A 13 3.18 -11.24 -11.66
C ILE A 13 4.45 -12.03 -11.88
N ALA A 14 5.23 -11.65 -12.90
CA ALA A 14 6.50 -12.29 -13.20
C ALA A 14 7.54 -12.05 -12.10
N ILE A 15 7.98 -13.13 -11.45
CA ILE A 15 9.03 -13.10 -10.45
C ILE A 15 10.37 -13.33 -11.15
N CYS A 16 11.27 -12.35 -11.11
CA CYS A 16 12.61 -12.49 -11.68
C CYS A 16 13.46 -13.44 -10.84
N ARG A 17 13.39 -13.24 -9.52
CA ARG A 17 14.07 -14.03 -8.48
C ARG A 17 13.52 -13.63 -7.11
N PRO A 18 13.56 -14.51 -6.09
CA PRO A 18 13.56 -14.05 -4.71
C PRO A 18 14.63 -12.96 -4.57
N ALA A 19 14.50 -12.02 -3.62
CA ALA A 19 15.59 -11.08 -3.37
C ALA A 19 16.84 -11.85 -2.90
N ASP A 20 17.63 -12.29 -3.88
CA ASP A 20 18.93 -12.88 -3.66
C ASP A 20 19.80 -11.76 -3.13
N TYR A 21 19.97 -11.83 -1.82
CA TYR A 21 21.18 -11.44 -1.11
C TYR A 21 22.26 -10.91 -2.06
N VAL A 22 22.48 -9.59 -2.09
CA VAL A 22 23.51 -8.91 -2.90
C VAL A 22 24.94 -9.45 -2.63
N SER A 23 25.14 -10.50 -1.81
CA SER A 23 26.45 -11.14 -1.63
C SER A 23 26.49 -12.59 -1.09
N GLY A 24 25.38 -13.33 -0.98
CA GLY A 24 25.41 -14.67 -0.35
C GLY A 24 25.89 -14.70 1.12
N LYS A 25 25.99 -13.54 1.78
CA LYS A 25 26.14 -13.44 3.23
C LYS A 25 24.80 -13.82 3.88
N LYS A 26 24.79 -14.19 5.16
CA LYS A 26 23.55 -14.14 5.95
C LYS A 26 23.47 -12.77 6.59
N ALA A 27 22.28 -12.20 6.69
CA ALA A 27 22.12 -10.88 7.30
C ALA A 27 22.49 -11.02 8.77
N SER A 28 23.36 -10.13 9.23
CA SER A 28 23.67 -10.10 10.64
C SER A 28 22.43 -9.62 11.39
N LEU A 29 22.33 -9.96 12.68
CA LEU A 29 21.26 -9.44 13.53
C LEU A 29 21.19 -7.90 13.48
N GLU A 30 22.36 -7.25 13.38
CA GLU A 30 22.51 -5.80 13.26
C GLU A 30 21.98 -5.24 11.93
N ASP A 31 21.95 -6.04 10.86
CA ASP A 31 21.35 -5.65 9.58
C ASP A 31 19.82 -5.71 9.66
N TYR A 32 19.26 -6.76 10.29
CA TYR A 32 17.82 -6.83 10.54
C TYR A 32 17.34 -5.74 11.49
N CYS A 33 18.11 -5.38 12.52
CA CYS A 33 17.75 -4.30 13.44
C CYS A 33 17.75 -2.90 12.79
N ARG A 34 18.41 -2.74 11.64
CA ARG A 34 18.45 -1.48 10.88
C ARG A 34 17.48 -1.46 9.70
N ASP A 35 16.78 -2.57 9.46
CA ASP A 35 15.85 -2.68 8.35
C ASP A 35 14.54 -1.95 8.66
N VAL A 36 14.31 -0.84 7.96
CA VAL A 36 13.09 -0.03 8.11
C VAL A 36 11.83 -0.78 7.68
N ILE A 37 11.93 -1.83 6.85
CA ILE A 37 10.78 -2.67 6.47
C ILE A 37 10.16 -3.33 7.71
N ALA A 38 10.96 -3.67 8.71
CA ALA A 38 10.49 -4.29 9.94
C ALA A 38 9.55 -3.38 10.76
N LEU A 39 9.54 -2.07 10.49
CA LEU A 39 8.63 -1.10 11.12
C LEU A 39 7.23 -1.11 10.48
N LEU A 40 7.10 -1.67 9.27
CA LEU A 40 5.82 -1.79 8.59
C LEU A 40 4.98 -2.87 9.27
N THR A 41 3.73 -2.52 9.57
CA THR A 41 2.75 -3.43 10.16
C THR A 41 1.60 -3.60 9.21
N ASP A 42 1.18 -4.83 8.94
CA ASP A 42 -0.04 -5.05 8.17
C ASP A 42 -1.22 -4.28 8.78
N TYR A 43 -2.03 -3.70 7.91
CA TYR A 43 -3.30 -3.09 8.29
C TYR A 43 -4.42 -3.63 7.39
N PRO A 44 -4.93 -4.84 7.71
CA PRO A 44 -5.96 -5.50 6.91
C PRO A 44 -7.21 -4.67 6.61
N PRO A 45 -7.73 -3.81 7.51
CA PRO A 45 -8.93 -3.01 7.21
C PRO A 45 -8.77 -2.14 5.95
N ALA A 46 -7.59 -1.56 5.74
CA ALA A 46 -7.25 -0.81 4.52
C ALA A 46 -6.29 -1.59 3.60
N ARG A 47 -6.19 -2.91 3.79
CA ARG A 47 -5.47 -3.85 2.92
C ARG A 47 -3.99 -3.56 2.71
N PHE A 48 -3.34 -3.03 3.73
CA PHE A 48 -1.89 -2.97 3.73
C PHE A 48 -1.34 -4.31 4.19
N TYR A 49 -0.50 -4.92 3.35
CA TYR A 49 0.21 -6.13 3.68
C TYR A 49 1.68 -5.96 3.31
N PHE A 50 2.58 -6.24 4.24
CA PHE A 50 4.01 -6.05 4.06
C PHE A 50 4.76 -7.30 4.46
N VAL A 51 5.90 -7.49 3.82
CA VAL A 51 6.91 -8.42 4.31
C VAL A 51 7.51 -7.88 5.61
N ARG A 52 8.07 -8.77 6.45
CA ARG A 52 8.62 -8.40 7.76
C ARG A 52 10.11 -8.17 7.72
N PHE A 53 10.76 -8.70 6.71
CA PHE A 53 12.19 -8.64 6.58
C PHE A 53 12.60 -8.41 5.12
N SER A 54 13.73 -7.74 4.91
CA SER A 54 14.24 -7.49 3.56
C SER A 54 14.49 -8.76 2.74
N ASP A 55 14.80 -9.89 3.36
CA ASP A 55 15.00 -11.19 2.68
C ASP A 55 13.70 -11.86 2.24
N GLU A 56 12.55 -11.36 2.71
CA GLU A 56 11.23 -11.76 2.22
C GLU A 56 10.77 -10.93 1.00
N THR A 57 11.54 -9.90 0.61
CA THR A 57 11.26 -9.14 -0.61
C THR A 57 11.52 -9.97 -1.87
N VAL A 58 10.90 -9.57 -2.98
CA VAL A 58 10.97 -10.30 -4.26
C VAL A 58 11.30 -9.34 -5.38
N SER A 59 12.24 -9.69 -6.26
CA SER A 59 12.48 -8.93 -7.48
C SER A 59 11.42 -9.28 -8.53
N ILE A 60 10.78 -8.25 -9.08
CA ILE A 60 9.78 -8.37 -10.16
C ILE A 60 10.11 -7.42 -11.31
N ASP A 61 9.66 -7.75 -12.51
CA ASP A 61 9.78 -6.88 -13.67
C ASP A 61 8.64 -5.85 -13.68
N THR A 62 8.99 -4.58 -13.87
CA THR A 62 8.05 -3.45 -13.94
C THR A 62 8.43 -2.54 -15.12
N PRO A 63 7.59 -1.56 -15.49
CA PRO A 63 7.98 -0.54 -16.47
C PRO A 63 9.20 0.29 -16.07
N LEU A 64 9.60 0.28 -14.78
CA LEU A 64 10.82 0.91 -14.28
C LEU A 64 12.07 0.01 -14.44
N GLY A 65 11.90 -1.22 -14.93
CA GLY A 65 12.89 -2.30 -14.90
C GLY A 65 12.69 -3.26 -13.71
N GLU A 66 13.73 -4.03 -13.36
CA GLU A 66 13.73 -4.89 -12.17
C GLU A 66 13.55 -4.01 -10.92
N ALA A 67 12.50 -4.26 -10.16
CA ALA A 67 12.18 -3.54 -8.94
C ALA A 67 11.96 -4.51 -7.77
N ARG A 68 12.30 -4.06 -6.57
CA ARG A 68 12.17 -4.87 -5.35
C ARG A 68 10.80 -4.68 -4.73
N CYS A 69 9.95 -5.70 -4.78
CA CYS A 69 8.63 -5.72 -4.18
C CYS A 69 8.69 -6.06 -2.68
N PHE A 70 7.95 -5.30 -1.87
CA PHE A 70 7.95 -5.46 -0.40
C PHE A 70 6.57 -5.44 0.25
N GLY A 71 5.49 -5.24 -0.52
CA GLY A 71 4.14 -5.22 0.02
C GLY A 71 3.07 -5.23 -1.04
N LYS A 72 1.83 -5.46 -0.60
CA LYS A 72 0.60 -5.45 -1.39
C LYS A 72 -0.38 -4.43 -0.80
N TYR A 73 -1.15 -3.80 -1.67
CA TYR A 73 -2.20 -2.85 -1.32
C TYR A 73 -3.50 -3.15 -2.10
N GLY A 74 -4.65 -2.88 -1.49
CA GLY A 74 -5.94 -2.91 -2.19
C GLY A 74 -6.57 -4.29 -2.41
N TYR A 75 -7.58 -4.35 -3.28
CA TYR A 75 -8.29 -5.58 -3.68
C TYR A 75 -7.60 -6.32 -4.84
N GLY A 76 -6.97 -5.58 -5.76
CA GLY A 76 -6.33 -6.12 -6.97
C GLY A 76 -4.85 -6.45 -6.81
N GLY A 77 -4.16 -6.62 -7.93
CA GLY A 77 -2.73 -6.89 -8.02
C GLY A 77 -1.85 -5.65 -7.88
N ALA A 78 -2.09 -4.81 -6.87
CA ALA A 78 -1.30 -3.60 -6.63
C ALA A 78 -0.21 -3.84 -5.57
N TYR A 79 1.05 -3.54 -5.92
CA TYR A 79 2.23 -3.91 -5.15
C TYR A 79 3.14 -2.73 -4.88
N PHE A 80 3.64 -2.59 -3.66
CA PHE A 80 4.69 -1.63 -3.37
C PHE A 80 6.04 -2.17 -3.84
N VAL A 81 6.74 -1.36 -4.62
CA VAL A 81 8.05 -1.65 -5.16
C VAL A 81 9.04 -0.52 -4.90
N VAL A 82 10.30 -0.86 -4.73
CA VAL A 82 11.43 0.08 -4.72
C VAL A 82 12.18 -0.07 -6.04
N GLY A 83 12.23 1.01 -6.82
CA GLY A 83 12.99 1.07 -8.06
C GLY A 83 14.50 1.12 -7.83
N ALA A 84 15.28 0.97 -8.90
CA ALA A 84 16.75 1.07 -8.84
C ALA A 84 17.26 2.46 -8.39
N ASP A 85 16.44 3.49 -8.55
CA ASP A 85 16.68 4.86 -8.09
C ASP A 85 16.37 5.06 -6.59
N GLY A 86 15.92 4.02 -5.89
CA GLY A 86 15.54 4.06 -4.49
C GLY A 86 14.16 4.65 -4.21
N ARG A 87 13.43 5.08 -5.24
CA ARG A 87 12.07 5.62 -5.12
C ARG A 87 11.05 4.50 -4.95
N VAL A 88 9.96 4.82 -4.27
CA VAL A 88 8.88 3.89 -3.95
C VAL A 88 7.67 4.16 -4.82
N TRP A 89 7.12 3.10 -5.39
CA TRP A 89 5.98 3.13 -6.29
C TRP A 89 4.95 2.10 -5.88
N LEU A 90 3.68 2.39 -6.14
CA LEU A 90 2.63 1.38 -6.22
C LEU A 90 2.52 0.94 -7.69
N TYR A 91 2.83 -0.32 -7.95
CA TYR A 91 2.76 -0.95 -9.26
C TYR A 91 1.48 -1.79 -9.38
N SER A 92 0.69 -1.50 -10.40
CA SER A 92 -0.61 -2.12 -10.69
C SER A 92 -0.69 -2.49 -12.18
N PRO A 93 -0.19 -3.65 -12.61
CA PRO A 93 -0.14 -4.04 -14.03
C PRO A 93 -1.52 -4.15 -14.69
N GLU A 94 -2.54 -4.45 -13.89
CA GLU A 94 -3.92 -4.58 -14.34
C GLU A 94 -4.74 -3.32 -14.01
N ALA A 95 -4.16 -2.12 -14.14
CA ALA A 95 -4.92 -0.89 -14.03
C ALA A 95 -6.18 -0.96 -14.94
N GLU A 96 -7.36 -1.01 -14.33
CA GLU A 96 -8.59 -1.48 -14.98
C GLU A 96 -9.26 -0.38 -15.83
N ASN A 97 -8.83 0.86 -15.67
CA ASN A 97 -9.41 2.03 -16.35
C ASN A 97 -8.40 3.17 -16.53
N ASP A 98 -8.73 4.14 -17.37
CA ASP A 98 -7.89 5.29 -17.72
C ASP A 98 -7.50 6.19 -16.52
N TRP A 99 -8.18 6.05 -15.38
CA TRP A 99 -7.93 6.81 -14.15
C TRP A 99 -6.97 6.08 -13.21
N GLU A 100 -6.81 4.76 -13.38
CA GLU A 100 -5.81 3.97 -12.69
C GLU A 100 -4.50 4.04 -13.46
N LYS A 101 -3.43 4.46 -12.77
CA LYS A 101 -2.09 4.46 -13.34
C LYS A 101 -1.40 3.15 -13.00
N GLU A 102 -0.76 2.55 -13.99
CA GLU A 102 0.08 1.35 -13.79
C GLU A 102 1.18 1.58 -12.73
N LEU A 103 1.71 2.81 -12.67
CA LEU A 103 2.66 3.24 -11.66
C LEU A 103 2.20 4.52 -10.99
N VAL A 104 2.02 4.46 -9.67
CA VAL A 104 1.69 5.61 -8.83
C VAL A 104 2.85 5.89 -7.89
N PHE A 105 3.32 7.14 -7.84
CA PHE A 105 4.41 7.53 -6.96
C PHE A 105 3.97 7.43 -5.49
N ALA A 106 4.78 6.79 -4.65
CA ALA A 106 4.47 6.58 -3.24
C ALA A 106 5.54 7.09 -2.27
N GLY A 107 6.73 7.46 -2.76
CA GLY A 107 7.74 8.08 -1.91
C GLY A 107 9.09 8.24 -2.59
N SER A 108 9.82 9.26 -2.17
CA SER A 108 11.16 9.56 -2.67
C SER A 108 12.23 8.59 -2.13
N SER A 109 11.93 7.87 -1.05
CA SER A 109 12.77 6.80 -0.51
C SER A 109 11.95 5.82 0.34
N LEU A 110 12.49 4.62 0.58
CA LEU A 110 11.88 3.65 1.49
C LEU A 110 11.77 4.19 2.93
N ASP A 111 12.76 4.95 3.40
CA ASP A 111 12.74 5.54 4.74
C ASP A 111 11.61 6.56 4.90
N LEU A 112 11.39 7.40 3.88
CA LEU A 112 10.28 8.36 3.88
C LEU A 112 8.94 7.65 3.76
N PHE A 113 8.82 6.65 2.90
CA PHE A 113 7.61 5.82 2.80
C PHE A 113 7.24 5.19 4.15
N VAL A 114 8.21 4.57 4.84
CA VAL A 114 8.00 3.93 6.15
C VAL A 114 7.58 4.98 7.19
N GLN A 115 8.23 6.14 7.22
CA GLN A 115 7.85 7.23 8.13
C GLN A 115 6.42 7.72 7.87
N THR A 116 6.04 7.94 6.61
CA THR A 116 4.69 8.35 6.23
C THR A 116 3.67 7.29 6.62
N TYR A 117 3.95 6.02 6.35
CA TYR A 117 3.11 4.90 6.76
C TYR A 117 2.92 4.81 8.27
N CYS A 118 3.99 4.91 9.06
CA CYS A 118 3.91 4.89 10.52
C CYS A 118 3.09 6.06 11.06
N ARG A 119 3.20 7.24 10.45
CA ARG A 119 2.37 8.40 10.81
C ARG A 119 0.92 8.23 10.42
N LEU A 120 0.63 7.64 9.27
CA LEU A 120 -0.71 7.21 8.88
C LEU A 120 -1.30 6.27 9.94
N MET A 121 -0.55 5.27 10.38
CA MET A 121 -1.01 4.36 11.44
C MET A 121 -1.23 5.07 12.78
N ALA A 122 -0.37 6.01 13.15
CA ALA A 122 -0.58 6.85 14.34
C ALA A 122 -1.87 7.66 14.23
N ALA A 123 -2.13 8.30 13.08
CA ALA A 123 -3.38 9.01 12.79
C ALA A 123 -4.61 8.09 12.92
N VAL A 124 -4.53 6.88 12.35
CA VAL A 124 -5.59 5.86 12.47
C VAL A 124 -5.84 5.49 13.94
N PHE A 125 -4.80 5.32 14.75
CA PHE A 125 -4.98 5.03 16.18
C PHE A 125 -5.53 6.23 16.97
N GLN A 126 -5.18 7.46 16.59
CA GLN A 126 -5.78 8.66 17.18
C GLN A 126 -7.28 8.73 16.86
N LEU A 127 -7.67 8.52 15.60
CA LEU A 127 -9.09 8.45 15.20
C LEU A 127 -9.84 7.35 15.95
N LYS A 128 -9.24 6.16 16.09
CA LYS A 128 -9.79 5.09 16.93
C LYS A 128 -9.95 5.57 18.36
N SER A 129 -8.95 6.19 18.97
CA SER A 129 -9.06 6.65 20.37
C SER A 129 -10.18 7.66 20.59
N GLY A 130 -10.53 8.43 19.57
CA GLY A 130 -11.64 9.39 19.57
C GLY A 130 -13.03 8.80 19.30
N PHE A 131 -13.19 7.47 19.17
CA PHE A 131 -14.51 6.89 18.87
C PHE A 131 -15.52 7.23 19.98
N VAL A 132 -16.64 7.85 19.61
CA VAL A 132 -17.77 8.08 20.51
C VAL A 132 -18.77 6.93 20.32
N VAL A 133 -19.14 6.23 21.39
CA VAL A 133 -20.12 5.11 21.41
C VAL A 133 -21.55 5.54 20.98
N LYS A 134 -21.73 6.75 20.44
CA LYS A 134 -23.01 7.25 19.90
C LYS A 134 -22.80 7.98 18.57
N GLY A 135 -22.85 7.21 17.48
CA GLY A 135 -23.56 7.62 16.26
C GLY A 135 -22.80 8.32 15.13
N GLY A 136 -21.47 8.25 15.06
CA GLY A 136 -20.71 8.74 13.89
C GLY A 136 -19.37 8.04 13.70
N LEU A 137 -18.88 8.00 12.45
CA LEU A 137 -17.49 7.60 12.15
C LEU A 137 -16.55 8.68 12.72
N PRO A 138 -15.43 8.31 13.36
CA PRO A 138 -14.44 9.28 13.78
C PRO A 138 -13.87 9.96 12.54
N LYS A 139 -14.07 11.27 12.44
CA LYS A 139 -13.38 12.13 11.48
C LYS A 139 -12.76 13.29 12.23
N ASP A 140 -11.52 13.59 11.89
CA ASP A 140 -10.77 14.67 12.50
C ASP A 140 -9.91 15.32 11.41
N GLY A 141 -10.41 16.42 10.87
CA GLY A 141 -9.70 17.19 9.85
C GLY A 141 -8.34 17.66 10.34
N GLU A 142 -8.16 17.89 11.65
CA GLU A 142 -6.87 18.30 12.21
C GLU A 142 -5.82 17.18 12.10
N ILE A 143 -6.23 15.92 12.27
CA ILE A 143 -5.33 14.76 12.11
C ILE A 143 -4.86 14.64 10.66
N ALA A 144 -5.79 14.72 9.70
CA ALA A 144 -5.47 14.65 8.27
C ALA A 144 -4.60 15.84 7.82
N GLU A 145 -4.95 17.07 8.23
CA GLU A 145 -4.18 18.29 7.97
C GLU A 145 -2.75 18.21 8.51
N ASN A 146 -2.57 17.69 9.73
CA ASN A 146 -1.25 17.56 10.32
C ASN A 146 -0.39 16.53 9.58
N LEU A 147 -0.99 15.44 9.08
CA LEU A 147 -0.29 14.43 8.30
C LEU A 147 0.15 14.97 6.94
N ILE A 148 -0.75 15.63 6.20
CA ILE A 148 -0.41 16.21 4.88
C ILE A 148 0.63 17.32 5.00
N ARG A 149 0.52 18.23 5.99
CA ARG A 149 1.53 19.28 6.21
C ARG A 149 2.91 18.72 6.51
N TRP A 150 2.97 17.62 7.26
CA TRP A 150 4.24 16.94 7.50
C TRP A 150 4.78 16.32 6.22
N LEU A 151 3.92 15.65 5.44
CA LEU A 151 4.32 15.01 4.19
C LEU A 151 4.81 16.04 3.16
N GLU A 152 4.15 17.17 3.02
CA GLU A 152 4.57 18.28 2.14
C GLU A 152 5.98 18.79 2.48
N GLN A 153 6.34 18.80 3.76
CA GLN A 153 7.67 19.23 4.21
C GLN A 153 8.74 18.14 4.04
N ALA A 154 8.37 16.88 4.24
CA ALA A 154 9.30 15.76 4.23
C ALA A 154 9.53 15.19 2.82
N ASP A 155 8.48 15.14 2.00
CA ASP A 155 8.45 14.51 0.68
C ASP A 155 7.36 15.17 -0.19
N SER A 156 7.65 16.36 -0.72
CA SER A 156 6.67 17.14 -1.49
C SER A 156 6.17 16.46 -2.76
N GLU A 157 6.99 15.60 -3.39
CA GLU A 157 6.55 14.79 -4.54
C GLU A 157 5.48 13.78 -4.10
N ALA A 158 5.62 13.18 -2.91
CA ALA A 158 4.68 12.20 -2.37
C ALA A 158 3.41 12.86 -1.78
N ALA A 159 3.48 14.16 -1.48
CA ALA A 159 2.33 14.96 -1.07
C ALA A 159 1.45 15.44 -2.24
N ALA A 160 1.89 15.24 -3.49
CA ALA A 160 1.11 15.63 -4.67
C ALA A 160 -0.26 14.91 -4.71
N GLU A 161 -1.27 15.59 -5.25
CA GLU A 161 -2.66 15.09 -5.32
C GLU A 161 -2.76 13.73 -6.04
N ASP A 162 -1.92 13.52 -7.06
CA ASP A 162 -1.90 12.30 -7.86
C ASP A 162 -0.90 11.24 -7.36
N ALA A 163 -0.25 11.48 -6.23
CA ALA A 163 0.56 10.50 -5.52
C ALA A 163 -0.32 9.60 -4.65
N PHE A 164 0.24 8.45 -4.25
CA PHE A 164 -0.45 7.39 -3.52
C PHE A 164 -1.17 7.88 -2.26
N TRP A 165 -0.57 8.81 -1.52
CA TRP A 165 -1.07 9.24 -0.21
C TRP A 165 -2.33 10.11 -0.30
N GLY A 166 -2.56 10.79 -1.42
CA GLY A 166 -3.66 11.75 -1.57
C GLY A 166 -5.03 11.13 -1.27
N LEU A 167 -5.31 9.94 -1.84
CA LEU A 167 -6.58 9.24 -1.60
C LEU A 167 -6.75 8.84 -0.13
N LEU A 168 -5.70 8.35 0.53
CA LEU A 168 -5.77 7.91 1.92
C LEU A 168 -6.01 9.08 2.88
N LEU A 169 -5.39 10.24 2.59
CA LEU A 169 -5.58 11.47 3.34
C LEU A 169 -7.02 11.97 3.21
N TYR A 170 -7.56 11.97 2.00
CA TYR A 170 -8.97 12.27 1.75
C TYR A 170 -9.90 11.32 2.51
N GLU A 171 -9.63 10.01 2.47
CA GLU A 171 -10.42 9.02 3.21
C GLU A 171 -10.38 9.26 4.73
N LEU A 172 -9.24 9.67 5.29
CA LEU A 172 -9.13 10.01 6.71
C LEU A 172 -9.95 11.26 7.07
N GLU A 173 -9.83 12.31 6.25
CA GLU A 173 -10.52 13.58 6.45
C GLU A 173 -12.04 13.42 6.45
N ASP A 174 -12.56 12.67 5.48
CA ASP A 174 -14.00 12.47 5.31
C ASP A 174 -14.57 11.31 6.14
N GLY A 175 -13.70 10.55 6.83
CA GLY A 175 -14.10 9.41 7.67
C GLY A 175 -14.43 8.15 6.86
N PHE A 176 -13.98 8.06 5.61
CA PHE A 176 -14.08 6.86 4.79
C PHE A 176 -12.93 5.86 5.03
N PHE A 177 -11.86 6.25 5.71
CA PHE A 177 -10.74 5.35 5.94
C PHE A 177 -11.18 4.15 6.80
N PRO A 178 -10.91 2.91 6.39
CA PRO A 178 -11.31 1.74 7.16
C PRO A 178 -10.63 1.66 8.53
N LEU A 179 -11.36 1.89 9.61
CA LEU A 179 -10.82 1.81 10.98
C LEU A 179 -10.91 0.41 11.59
N MET A 180 -11.79 -0.45 11.12
CA MET A 180 -12.00 -1.78 11.70
C MET A 180 -12.26 -2.77 10.57
N ASP A 181 -11.97 -4.05 10.81
CA ASP A 181 -12.46 -5.12 9.94
C ASP A 181 -13.97 -5.12 10.03
N ASN A 182 -14.62 -4.48 9.06
CA ASN A 182 -16.06 -4.50 8.94
C ASN A 182 -16.43 -5.63 7.97
N PRO A 183 -17.07 -6.71 8.43
CA PRO A 183 -17.54 -7.79 7.56
C PRO A 183 -18.69 -7.34 6.64
N VAL A 184 -19.22 -6.12 6.84
CA VAL A 184 -20.23 -5.52 5.96
C VAL A 184 -19.50 -4.91 4.75
N THR A 185 -19.65 -5.57 3.59
CA THR A 185 -19.50 -4.92 2.27
C THR A 185 -20.18 -3.56 2.34
N ARG A 186 -19.47 -2.46 2.05
CA ARG A 186 -19.92 -1.08 2.28
C ARG A 186 -21.18 -0.75 1.46
N ASP A 187 -22.35 -1.18 1.92
CA ASP A 187 -23.67 -0.70 1.47
C ASP A 187 -24.09 0.55 2.24
N VAL A 188 -23.15 1.48 2.44
CA VAL A 188 -23.46 2.79 3.01
C VAL A 188 -23.05 3.86 2.01
N GLY A 189 -23.96 4.16 1.09
CA GLY A 189 -24.01 5.43 0.37
C GLY A 189 -23.07 5.62 -0.83
N MET A 190 -22.28 4.61 -1.21
CA MET A 190 -21.67 4.56 -2.54
C MET A 190 -22.62 3.79 -3.46
N PRO A 191 -23.02 4.30 -4.63
CA PRO A 191 -23.81 3.49 -5.57
C PRO A 191 -23.01 2.21 -5.89
N GLU A 192 -23.70 1.06 -5.93
CA GLU A 192 -23.13 -0.17 -6.49
C GLU A 192 -22.67 0.15 -7.93
N HIS A 193 -21.39 0.44 -8.13
CA HIS A 193 -20.77 0.16 -9.41
C HIS A 193 -20.66 -1.35 -9.49
N ARG A 194 -21.75 -1.99 -9.96
CA ARG A 194 -21.68 -3.35 -10.48
C ARG A 194 -20.73 -3.31 -11.66
N TYR A 195 -19.45 -3.52 -11.41
CA TYR A 195 -18.56 -4.08 -12.42
C TYR A 195 -19.12 -5.46 -12.68
N LEU A 196 -19.92 -5.55 -13.74
CA LEU A 196 -20.37 -6.81 -14.28
C LEU A 196 -19.10 -7.64 -14.49
N GLU A 197 -18.94 -8.70 -13.71
CA GLU A 197 -18.14 -9.85 -14.10
C GLU A 197 -18.72 -10.30 -15.44
N VAL A 198 -18.13 -9.82 -16.53
CA VAL A 198 -18.43 -10.35 -17.85
C VAL A 198 -17.85 -11.75 -17.84
N GLU A 199 -18.70 -12.74 -17.59
CA GLU A 199 -18.44 -14.13 -17.94
C GLU A 199 -17.88 -14.14 -19.37
N ARG A 200 -16.60 -14.47 -19.53
CA ARG A 200 -16.03 -14.72 -20.85
C ARG A 200 -16.86 -15.84 -21.49
N PRO A 201 -17.45 -15.65 -22.68
CA PRO A 201 -18.12 -16.75 -23.35
C PRO A 201 -17.10 -17.85 -23.61
N SER A 202 -17.44 -19.06 -23.19
CA SER A 202 -16.69 -20.27 -23.48
C SER A 202 -16.56 -20.44 -24.99
N GLU A 203 -15.35 -20.25 -25.54
CA GLU A 203 -15.04 -20.71 -26.89
C GLU A 203 -15.00 -22.24 -26.88
N ASN A 204 -16.07 -22.85 -27.39
CA ASN A 204 -16.10 -24.22 -27.89
C ASN A 204 -17.26 -24.35 -28.88
N SER A 205 -16.96 -24.15 -30.17
CA SER A 205 -17.50 -24.88 -31.33
C SER A 205 -16.81 -24.43 -32.61
#